data_AF-A0AB74DFE4-F1
#
_entry.id   AF-A0AB74DFE4-F1
#
_cell.length_a   1.000
_cell.length_b   1.000
_cell.length_c   1.000
_cell.angle_alpha   90.00
_cell.angle_beta   90.00
_cell.angle_gamma   90.00
#
_symmetry.space_group_name_H-M   'P 1'
#
loop_
_entity.id
_entity.type
_entity.pdbx_description
1 polymer ?
#
loop_
_entity_poly.entity_id
_entity_poly.type
_entity_poly.pdbx_seq_one_letter_code
_entity_poly.pdbx_strand_id
1 'polypeptide(L)' 'MTYAEATKRSTAVKQPGLDDRHRDKDGTIDKKHGNTKNKNLPNPIPGFGPETTLKTMREKTGKTSEKAIRAEMAKRKR' A
#
# COMPACT_ATOMS: atom_id res chain seq x y z
N MET A 1 37.04 23.34 -28.36
CA MET A 1 36.49 21.98 -28.22
C MET A 1 35.40 22.02 -27.16
N THR A 2 34.15 22.00 -27.62
CA THR A 2 32.92 22.15 -26.84
C THR A 2 32.51 20.82 -26.26
N TYR A 3 32.42 20.70 -24.93
CA TYR A 3 31.82 19.54 -24.29
C TYR A 3 30.41 19.91 -23.82
N ALA A 4 29.44 19.32 -24.52
CA ALA A 4 28.02 19.52 -24.31
C ALA A 4 27.53 18.97 -22.96
N GLU A 5 26.54 19.67 -22.42
CA GLU A 5 25.83 19.39 -21.16
C GLU A 5 25.21 18.00 -21.11
N ALA A 6 25.70 17.14 -20.20
CA ALA A 6 25.02 15.92 -19.82
C ALA A 6 24.05 16.21 -18.66
N THR A 7 22.83 16.58 -18.98
CA THR A 7 21.71 16.71 -18.05
C THR A 7 21.27 15.34 -17.54
N LYS A 8 21.93 14.82 -16.49
CA LYS A 8 21.37 13.72 -15.69
C LYS A 8 20.30 14.25 -14.74
N ARG A 9 19.06 14.38 -15.24
CA ARG A 9 17.87 14.42 -14.38
C ARG A 9 17.64 13.00 -13.86
N SER A 10 18.41 12.58 -12.85
CA SER A 10 18.14 11.36 -12.11
C SER A 10 16.83 11.57 -11.36
N THR A 11 15.79 10.93 -11.88
CA THR A 11 14.49 10.73 -11.28
C THR A 11 14.66 10.39 -9.81
N ALA A 12 14.22 11.31 -8.94
CA ALA A 12 14.13 11.07 -7.51
C ALA A 12 13.14 9.92 -7.31
N VAL A 13 13.66 8.69 -7.24
CA VAL A 13 12.94 7.55 -6.68
C VAL A 13 12.60 7.97 -5.27
N LYS A 14 11.34 8.38 -5.04
CA LYS A 14 10.77 8.37 -3.69
C LYS A 14 10.85 6.91 -3.26
N GLN A 15 11.94 6.59 -2.55
CA GLN A 15 12.06 5.36 -1.79
C GLN A 15 10.71 5.18 -1.07
N PRO A 16 9.99 4.05 -1.24
CA PRO A 16 8.81 3.82 -0.43
C PRO A 16 9.28 3.93 1.02
N GLY A 17 8.65 4.82 1.79
CA GLY A 17 9.06 5.07 3.16
C GLY A 17 9.21 3.73 3.87
N LEU A 18 10.32 3.56 4.60
CA LEU A 18 10.68 2.30 5.28
C LEU A 18 9.56 1.76 6.19
N ASP A 19 8.60 2.62 6.54
CA ASP A 19 7.26 2.27 6.96
C ASP A 19 6.31 3.07 6.06
N ASP A 20 5.54 2.39 5.20
CA ASP A 20 4.65 2.87 4.14
C ASP A 20 3.48 3.77 4.62
N ARG A 21 3.72 4.62 5.62
CA ARG A 21 2.81 5.59 6.22
C ARG A 21 2.62 6.78 5.27
N HIS A 22 1.79 6.57 4.26
CA HIS A 22 1.09 7.64 3.57
C HIS A 22 0.45 8.58 4.59
N ARG A 23 0.88 9.85 4.61
CA ARG A 23 0.15 10.96 5.23
C ARG A 23 -0.90 11.46 4.26
N ASP A 24 -2.18 11.28 4.60
CA ASP A 24 -3.28 11.93 3.90
C ASP A 24 -3.55 13.33 4.50
N LYS A 25 -4.09 14.24 3.67
CA LYS A 25 -4.25 15.67 3.96
C LYS A 25 -5.34 16.02 4.99
N ASP A 26 -6.15 15.04 5.40
CA ASP A 26 -7.29 15.23 6.31
C ASP A 26 -7.05 14.70 7.73
N GLY A 27 -5.79 14.39 8.10
CA GLY A 27 -5.38 14.15 9.49
C GLY A 27 -5.81 12.83 10.14
N THR A 28 -6.64 12.00 9.50
CA THR A 28 -7.03 10.68 10.05
C THR A 28 -6.17 9.55 9.47
N ILE A 29 -4.99 9.36 10.07
CA ILE A 29 -4.16 8.17 9.86
C ILE A 29 -4.35 7.24 11.07
N ASP A 30 -5.58 6.79 11.28
CA ASP A 30 -5.83 5.60 12.07
C ASP A 30 -5.68 4.38 11.15
N LYS A 31 -4.44 4.12 10.70
CA LYS A 31 -4.17 2.81 10.11
C LYS A 31 -4.44 1.77 11.19
N LYS A 32 -5.47 0.94 10.99
CA LYS A 32 -5.64 -0.29 11.77
C LYS A 32 -4.30 -1.04 11.78
N HIS A 33 -3.91 -1.48 12.97
CA HIS A 33 -2.60 -2.07 13.21
C HIS A 33 -2.40 -3.28 12.29
N GLY A 34 -1.18 -3.49 11.79
CA GLY A 34 -0.90 -4.54 10.79
C GLY A 34 -1.24 -5.97 11.26
N ASN A 35 -1.39 -6.20 12.57
CA ASN A 35 -1.79 -7.47 13.19
C ASN A 35 -3.31 -7.69 13.19
N THR A 36 -4.10 -6.70 12.74
CA THR A 36 -5.55 -6.82 12.64
C THR A 36 -5.88 -7.95 11.67
N LYS A 37 -6.59 -8.96 12.17
CA LYS A 37 -7.03 -10.11 11.38
C LYS A 37 -8.22 -9.72 10.51
N ASN A 38 -8.39 -10.38 9.37
CA ASN A 38 -9.47 -10.12 8.41
C ASN A 38 -10.85 -10.18 9.05
N LYS A 39 -11.06 -11.17 9.93
CA LYS A 39 -12.33 -11.35 10.65
C LYS A 39 -12.69 -10.21 11.60
N ASN A 40 -11.69 -9.43 12.03
CA ASN A 40 -11.87 -8.30 12.93
C ASN A 40 -12.06 -6.98 12.16
N LEU A 41 -12.01 -7.02 10.82
CA LEU A 41 -12.33 -5.86 10.00
C LEU A 41 -13.85 -5.69 9.95
N PRO A 42 -14.35 -4.43 9.96
CA PRO A 42 -15.78 -4.18 9.82
C PRO A 42 -16.35 -4.72 8.50
N ASN A 43 -15.50 -4.82 7.47
CA ASN A 43 -15.82 -5.50 6.22
C ASN A 43 -14.64 -6.37 5.79
N PRO A 44 -14.72 -7.71 5.95
CA PRO A 44 -13.67 -8.63 5.55
C PRO A 44 -13.29 -8.48 4.08
N ILE A 45 -12.00 -8.56 3.80
CA ILE A 45 -11.47 -8.47 2.44
C ILE A 45 -11.63 -9.84 1.75
N PRO A 46 -12.35 -9.90 0.62
CA PRO A 46 -12.55 -11.15 -0.11
C PRO A 46 -11.24 -11.68 -0.69
N GLY A 47 -11.11 -13.01 -0.73
CA GLY A 47 -9.90 -13.71 -1.20
C GLY A 47 -8.79 -13.85 -0.16
N PHE A 48 -9.04 -13.44 1.09
CA PHE A 48 -8.19 -13.72 2.25
C PHE A 48 -8.96 -14.46 3.33
N GLY A 49 -8.26 -15.36 4.06
CA GLY A 49 -8.85 -16.09 5.17
C GLY A 49 -9.14 -15.20 6.39
N PRO A 50 -9.99 -15.65 7.33
CA PRO A 50 -10.38 -14.88 8.52
C PRO A 50 -9.19 -14.53 9.43
N GLU A 51 -8.18 -15.42 9.51
CA GLU A 51 -6.98 -15.24 10.35
C GLU A 51 -5.86 -14.44 9.65
N THR A 52 -6.01 -14.14 8.35
CA THR A 52 -4.99 -13.37 7.63
C THR A 52 -4.93 -11.94 8.16
N THR A 53 -3.72 -11.45 8.41
CA THR A 53 -3.52 -10.10 8.94
C THR A 53 -3.46 -9.04 7.85
N LEU A 54 -3.81 -7.79 8.20
CA LEU A 54 -3.67 -6.66 7.28
C LEU A 54 -2.24 -6.50 6.76
N LYS A 55 -1.21 -6.77 7.56
CA LYS A 55 0.19 -6.76 7.12
C LYS A 55 0.40 -7.72 5.94
N THR A 56 -0.02 -8.97 6.09
CA THR A 56 0.09 -9.99 5.03
C THR A 56 -0.70 -9.61 3.78
N MET A 57 -1.88 -9.00 3.93
CA MET A 57 -2.67 -8.54 2.79
C MET A 57 -1.97 -7.40 2.04
N ARG A 58 -1.38 -6.47 2.77
CA ARG A 58 -0.62 -5.35 2.19
C ARG A 58 0.59 -5.86 1.42
N GLU A 59 1.35 -6.79 2.00
CA GLU A 59 2.49 -7.44 1.35
C GLU A 59 2.07 -8.18 0.08
N LYS A 60 0.99 -8.97 0.13
CA LYS A 60 0.52 -9.77 -1.02
C LYS A 60 -0.02 -8.91 -2.18
N THR A 61 -0.60 -7.75 -1.88
CA THR A 61 -1.24 -6.88 -2.88
C THR A 61 -0.39 -5.67 -3.27
N GLY A 62 0.67 -5.37 -2.51
CA GLY A 62 1.45 -4.14 -2.64
C GLY A 62 0.63 -2.87 -2.35
N LYS A 63 -0.52 -2.99 -1.67
CA LYS A 63 -1.42 -1.88 -1.34
C LYS A 63 -1.43 -1.64 0.15
N THR A 64 -1.44 -0.38 0.57
CA THR A 64 -1.30 -0.01 1.99
C THR A 64 -2.64 0.24 2.69
N SER A 65 -3.70 0.56 1.95
CA SER A 65 -5.04 0.84 2.48
C SER A 65 -6.03 -0.31 2.22
N GLU A 66 -6.93 -0.59 3.16
CA GLU A 66 -7.94 -1.65 3.02
C GLU A 66 -8.80 -1.47 1.77
N LYS A 67 -9.17 -0.22 1.45
CA LYS A 67 -9.94 0.10 0.24
C LYS A 67 -9.19 -0.29 -1.03
N ALA A 68 -7.89 0.00 -1.10
CA ALA A 68 -7.08 -0.37 -2.26
C ALA A 68 -6.88 -1.88 -2.35
N ILE A 69 -6.69 -2.57 -1.22
CA ILE A 69 -6.61 -4.04 -1.17
C ILE A 69 -7.93 -4.66 -1.67
N ARG A 70 -9.09 -4.17 -1.20
CA ARG A 70 -10.41 -4.66 -1.67
C ARG A 70 -10.60 -4.44 -3.17
N ALA A 71 -10.26 -3.25 -3.67
CA ALA A 71 -10.36 -2.95 -5.10
C ALA A 71 -9.44 -3.84 -5.95
N GLU A 72 -8.22 -4.11 -5.48
CA GLU A 72 -7.28 -5.02 -6.12
C GLU A 72 -7.82 -6.46 -6.16
N MET A 73 -8.35 -6.96 -5.04
CA MET A 73 -8.94 -8.30 -4.98
C MET A 73 -10.20 -8.41 -5.86
N ALA A 74 -11.01 -7.35 -5.94
CA ALA A 74 -12.18 -7.32 -6.82
C ALA A 74 -11.78 -7.37 -8.30
N LYS A 75 -10.66 -6.73 -8.69
CA LYS A 75 -10.12 -6.81 -10.05
C LYS A 75 -9.62 -8.21 -10.39
N ARG A 76 -8.94 -8.89 -9.46
CA ARG A 76 -8.42 -10.26 -9.65
C ARG A 76 -9.49 -11.35 -9.74
N LYS A 77 -10.73 -11.04 -9.31
CA LYS A 77 -11.86 -11.96 -9.40
C LYS A 77 -12.56 -11.93 -10.77
N ARG A 78 -12.30 -10.89 -11.58
CA ARG A 78 -12.73 -10.81 -12.98
C ARG A 78 -11.73 -11.49 -13.88
#